data_AF-A0A7C6WJF5-F1
#
_entry.id   AF-A0A7C6WJF5-F1
#
_cell.length_a   1.000
_cell.length_b   1.000
_cell.length_c   1.000
_cell.angle_alpha   90.00
_cell.angle_beta   90.00
_cell.angle_gamma   90.00
#
_symmetry.space_group_name_H-M   'P 1'
#
loop_
_entity.id
_entity.type
_entity.pdbx_description
1 polymer ?
#
loop_
_entity_poly.entity_id
_entity_poly.type
_entity_poly.pdbx_seq_one_letter_code
_entity_poly.pdbx_strand_id
1 'polypeptide(L)'
;MLDMTLKIELIFRLFASLIAGVAIGLERENRNKDAGMKTHALVALGSAMAMVVSKYGFLDGASGDMSRIAAQVISGIGFIGAGVIFVKRDTIVRGLTTAA
;
A
#
# COMPACT_ATOMS: atom_id res chain seq x y z
N MET A 1 30.10 3.80 3.49
CA MET A 1 29.36 4.09 4.75
C MET A 1 27.92 4.51 4.47
N LEU A 2 27.67 5.42 3.51
CA LEU A 2 26.32 5.84 3.08
C LEU A 2 25.40 4.66 2.69
N ASP A 3 25.90 3.65 1.97
CA ASP A 3 25.07 2.53 1.51
C ASP A 3 24.52 1.66 2.63
N MET A 4 25.28 1.50 3.72
CA MET A 4 24.84 0.67 4.86
C MET A 4 23.71 1.36 5.62
N THR A 5 23.86 2.66 5.88
CA THR A 5 22.81 3.49 6.51
C THR A 5 21.53 3.50 5.68
N LEU A 6 21.65 3.64 4.36
CA LEU A 6 20.51 3.65 3.45
C LEU A 6 19.77 2.29 3.45
N LYS A 7 20.51 1.16 3.41
CA LYS A 7 19.91 -0.18 3.52
C LYS A 7 19.16 -0.39 4.83
N ILE A 8 19.76 0.02 5.96
CA ILE A 8 19.12 -0.08 7.28
C ILE A 8 17.85 0.76 7.32
N GLU A 9 17.88 1.99 6.78
CA GLU A 9 16.71 2.85 6.69
C GLU A 9 15.59 2.24 5.84
N LEU A 10 15.92 1.63 4.70
CA LEU A 10 14.95 0.96 3.83
C LEU A 10 14.31 -0.25 4.52
N ILE A 11 15.11 -1.09 5.18
CA ILE A 11 14.62 -2.23 5.95
C ILE A 11 13.68 -1.76 7.06
N PHE A 12 14.07 -0.69 7.77
CA PHE A 12 13.24 -0.11 8.82
C PHE A 12 11.90 0.41 8.27
N ARG A 13 11.90 1.10 7.12
CA ARG A 13 10.66 1.56 6.46
C ARG A 13 9.74 0.42 6.04
N LEU A 14 10.29 -0.67 5.51
CA LEU A 14 9.52 -1.86 5.13
C LEU A 14 8.96 -2.58 6.36
N PHE A 15 9.73 -2.65 7.43
CA PHE A 15 9.26 -3.25 8.69
C PHE A 15 8.18 -2.38 9.35
N ALA A 16 8.35 -1.07 9.35
CA ALA A 16 7.37 -0.11 9.85
C ALA A 16 6.06 -0.17 9.04
N SER A 17 6.13 -0.29 7.71
CA SER A 17 4.92 -0.44 6.88
C SER A 17 4.19 -1.75 7.15
N LEU A 18 4.91 -2.84 7.38
CA LEU A 18 4.34 -4.13 7.77
C LEU A 18 3.61 -4.02 9.11
N ILE A 19 4.25 -3.44 10.14
CA ILE A 19 3.62 -3.23 11.46
C ILE A 19 2.37 -2.36 11.33
N ALA A 20 2.44 -1.26 10.59
CA ALA A 20 1.30 -0.38 10.37
C ALA A 20 0.15 -1.12 9.65
N GLY A 21 0.46 -1.91 8.62
CA GLY A 21 -0.52 -2.71 7.89
C GLY A 21 -1.18 -3.77 8.76
N VAL A 22 -0.41 -4.44 9.62
CA VAL A 22 -0.92 -5.40 10.60
C VAL A 22 -1.80 -4.71 11.63
N ALA A 23 -1.39 -3.58 12.19
CA ALA A 23 -2.16 -2.83 13.17
C ALA A 23 -3.52 -2.37 12.62
N ILE A 24 -3.54 -1.80 11.40
CA ILE A 24 -4.77 -1.41 10.71
C ILE A 24 -5.64 -2.65 10.44
N GLY A 25 -5.02 -3.73 9.98
CA GLY A 25 -5.72 -4.95 9.66
C GLY A 25 -6.34 -5.65 10.88
N LEU A 26 -5.68 -5.60 12.05
CA LEU A 26 -6.22 -6.07 13.32
C LEU A 26 -7.44 -5.26 13.76
N GLU A 27 -7.38 -3.92 13.64
CA GLU A 27 -8.54 -3.08 13.95
C GLU A 27 -9.72 -3.38 13.02
N ARG A 28 -9.43 -3.57 11.72
CA ARG A 28 -10.43 -3.88 10.69
C ARG A 28 -11.09 -5.23 10.93
N GLU A 29 -10.31 -6.24 11.28
CA GLU A 29 -10.78 -7.59 11.60
C GLU A 29 -11.64 -7.60 12.85
N ASN A 30 -11.23 -6.91 13.92
CA ASN A 30 -12.02 -6.75 15.15
C ASN A 30 -13.37 -6.03 14.91
N ARG A 31 -13.44 -5.15 13.90
CA ARG A 31 -14.68 -4.47 13.49
C ARG A 31 -15.50 -5.26 12.46
N ASN A 32 -15.21 -6.55 12.25
CA ASN A 32 -15.89 -7.43 11.30
C ASN A 32 -15.96 -6.83 9.88
N LYS A 33 -14.86 -6.25 9.40
CA LYS A 33 -14.74 -5.75 8.02
C LYS A 33 -14.18 -6.84 7.11
N ASP A 34 -14.56 -6.79 5.83
CA ASP A 34 -14.24 -7.83 4.84
C ASP A 34 -12.72 -8.00 4.58
N ALA A 35 -11.92 -6.95 4.76
CA ALA A 35 -10.45 -6.99 4.65
C ALA A 35 -9.80 -7.09 6.03
N GLY A 36 -9.23 -8.25 6.35
CA GLY A 36 -8.58 -8.53 7.64
C GLY A 36 -7.07 -8.24 7.67
N MET A 37 -6.39 -8.78 8.68
CA MET A 37 -4.97 -8.53 8.95
C MET A 37 -4.03 -8.80 7.77
N LYS A 38 -4.19 -9.96 7.13
CA LYS A 38 -3.30 -10.40 6.02
C LYS A 38 -3.39 -9.47 4.81
N THR A 39 -4.58 -8.98 4.49
CA THR A 39 -4.83 -8.14 3.33
C THR A 39 -4.16 -6.78 3.50
N HIS A 40 -4.34 -6.14 4.66
CA HIS A 40 -3.74 -4.83 4.94
C HIS A 40 -2.21 -4.91 5.12
N ALA A 41 -1.70 -5.99 5.71
CA ALA A 41 -0.26 -6.23 5.82
C ALA A 41 0.43 -6.34 4.45
N LEU A 42 -0.14 -7.15 3.53
CA LEU A 42 0.42 -7.34 2.19
C LEU A 42 0.33 -6.07 1.34
N VAL A 43 -0.79 -5.34 1.40
CA VAL A 43 -0.95 -4.08 0.66
C VAL A 43 0.03 -3.01 1.15
N ALA A 44 0.20 -2.86 2.47
CA ALA A 44 1.14 -1.89 3.04
C ALA A 44 2.60 -2.21 2.68
N LEU A 45 3.00 -3.49 2.79
CA LEU A 45 4.34 -3.93 2.44
C LEU A 45 4.61 -3.78 0.94
N GLY A 46 3.69 -4.24 0.08
CA GLY A 46 3.80 -4.13 -1.37
C GLY A 46 3.87 -2.68 -1.85
N SER A 47 3.07 -1.80 -1.27
CA SER A 47 3.11 -0.35 -1.57
C SER A 47 4.44 0.27 -1.17
N ALA A 48 4.95 -0.04 0.02
CA ALA A 48 6.25 0.45 0.47
C ALA A 48 7.39 -0.06 -0.41
N MET A 49 7.37 -1.34 -0.79
CA MET A 49 8.36 -1.93 -1.70
C MET A 49 8.31 -1.26 -3.08
N ALA A 50 7.11 -1.05 -3.63
CA ALA A 50 6.95 -0.34 -4.90
C ALA A 50 7.50 1.09 -4.83
N MET A 51 7.29 1.83 -3.74
CA MET A 51 7.87 3.16 -3.55
C MET A 51 9.40 3.15 -3.49
N VAL A 52 9.99 2.15 -2.83
CA VAL A 52 11.44 1.98 -2.77
C VAL A 52 12.01 1.71 -4.17
N VAL A 53 11.39 0.80 -4.92
CA VAL A 53 11.78 0.51 -6.31
C VAL A 53 11.60 1.73 -7.21
N SER A 54 10.49 2.46 -7.05
CA SER A 54 10.19 3.71 -7.79
C SER A 54 11.31 4.74 -7.64
N LYS A 55 11.85 4.89 -6.42
CA LYS A 55 12.85 5.91 -6.10
C LYS A 55 14.29 5.48 -6.39
N TYR A 56 14.63 4.22 -6.14
CA TYR A 56 16.04 3.75 -6.14
C TYR A 56 16.34 2.68 -7.19
N GLY A 57 15.33 2.13 -7.88
CA GLY A 57 15.51 1.03 -8.84
C GLY A 57 15.92 1.44 -10.25
N PHE A 58 15.85 2.73 -10.59
CA PHE A 58 16.05 3.25 -11.97
C PHE A 58 17.18 4.27 -12.05
N LEU A 59 18.32 3.97 -11.43
CA LEU A 59 19.48 4.87 -11.36
C LEU A 59 20.29 4.92 -12.67
N ASP A 60 20.18 3.90 -13.53
CA ASP A 60 20.96 3.79 -14.76
C ASP A 60 20.18 4.28 -15.99
N GLY A 61 20.35 5.58 -16.31
CA GLY A 61 20.27 6.11 -17.67
C GLY A 61 18.90 6.21 -18.34
N ALA A 62 17.82 5.72 -17.74
CA ALA A 62 16.47 5.90 -18.28
C ALA A 62 15.90 7.23 -17.78
N SER A 63 15.68 8.19 -18.69
CA SER A 63 14.82 9.38 -18.51
C SER A 63 13.35 9.01 -18.30
N GLY A 64 13.07 7.92 -17.59
CA GLY A 64 11.74 7.45 -17.25
C GLY A 64 11.28 8.12 -15.96
N ASP A 65 10.04 8.62 -15.97
CA ASP A 65 9.43 9.23 -14.78
C ASP A 65 9.40 8.24 -13.61
N MET A 66 10.31 8.45 -12.65
CA MET A 66 10.38 7.71 -11.37
C MET A 66 9.07 7.78 -10.59
N SER A 67 8.20 8.75 -10.88
CA SER A 67 6.88 8.90 -10.28
C SER A 67 5.83 7.92 -10.82
N ARG A 68 6.08 7.23 -11.95
CA ARG A 68 5.07 6.36 -12.58
C ARG A 68 4.69 5.16 -11.73
N ILE A 69 5.67 4.49 -11.12
CA ILE A 69 5.39 3.33 -10.27
C ILE A 69 4.62 3.78 -9.02
N ALA A 70 5.05 4.88 -8.39
CA ALA A 70 4.31 5.49 -7.29
C ALA A 70 2.85 5.84 -7.67
N ALA A 71 2.63 6.41 -8.86
CA ALA A 71 1.28 6.73 -9.35
C ALA A 71 0.41 5.47 -9.56
N GLN A 72 0.99 4.37 -10.06
CA GLN A 72 0.26 3.11 -10.22
C GLN A 72 -0.16 2.48 -8.90
N VAL A 73 0.63 2.65 -7.83
CA VAL A 73 0.23 2.22 -6.48
C VAL A 73 -1.03 2.96 -6.02
N ILE A 74 -1.08 4.28 -6.20
CA ILE A 74 -2.25 5.09 -5.83
C ILE A 74 -3.48 4.67 -6.64
N SER A 75 -3.31 4.47 -7.96
CA SER A 75 -4.37 3.99 -8.85
C SER A 75 -4.91 2.62 -8.42
N GLY A 76 -4.01 1.68 -8.09
CA GLY A 76 -4.38 0.34 -7.61
C GLY A 76 -5.13 0.36 -6.28
N ILE A 77 -4.74 1.23 -5.33
CA ILE A 77 -5.46 1.41 -4.07
C ILE A 77 -6.87 1.96 -4.33
N GLY A 78 -7.01 2.93 -5.25
CA GLY A 78 -8.31 3.47 -5.65
C GLY A 78 -9.23 2.40 -6.26
N PHE A 79 -8.68 1.51 -7.08
CA PHE A 79 -9.42 0.39 -7.66
C PHE A 79 -9.91 -0.60 -6.59
N ILE A 80 -9.07 -0.94 -5.61
CA ILE A 80 -9.48 -1.79 -4.48
C ILE A 80 -10.59 -1.12 -3.67
N GLY A 81 -10.49 0.19 -3.43
CA GLY A 81 -11.52 0.97 -2.73
C GLY A 81 -12.87 0.92 -3.45
N ALA A 82 -12.88 1.15 -4.76
CA ALA A 82 -14.08 1.00 -5.59
C ALA A 82 -14.62 -0.43 -5.55
N GLY A 83 -13.76 -1.44 -5.65
CA GLY A 83 -14.13 -2.84 -5.56
C GLY A 83 -14.86 -3.19 -4.26
N VAL A 84 -14.36 -2.73 -3.11
CA VAL A 84 -14.98 -2.99 -1.79
C VAL A 84 -16.37 -2.33 -1.68
N ILE A 85 -16.61 -1.21 -2.37
CA ILE A 85 -17.91 -0.54 -2.41
C ILE A 85 -18.90 -1.32 -3.28
N PHE A 86 -18.50 -1.74 -4.49
CA PHE A 86 -19.38 -2.39 -5.46
C PHE A 86 -19.61 -3.89 -5.23
N VAL A 87 -18.71 -4.59 -4.53
CA VAL A 87 -18.84 -6.04 -4.27
C VAL A 87 -19.98 -6.38 -3.29
N LYS A 88 -20.50 -5.40 -2.54
CA LYS A 88 -21.68 -5.64 -1.69
C LYS A 88 -22.93 -5.82 -2.54
N ARG A 89 -23.58 -6.98 -2.38
CA ARG A 89 -24.79 -7.41 -3.10
C ARG A 89 -26.05 -6.58 -2.80
N ASP A 90 -25.98 -5.66 -1.85
CA ASP A 90 -27.07 -4.74 -1.55
C ASP A 90 -27.10 -3.60 -2.57
N THR A 91 -28.28 -3.24 -3.06
CA THR A 91 -28.49 -2.13 -4.00
C THR A 91 -28.11 -0.76 -3.42
N ILE A 92 -27.73 -0.71 -2.14
CA ILE A 92 -27.38 0.51 -1.40
C ILE A 92 -25.86 0.59 -1.28
N VAL A 93 -25.28 1.53 -2.05
CA VAL A 93 -23.85 1.89 -1.99
C VAL A 93 -23.51 2.41 -0.59
N ARG A 94 -22.63 1.70 0.13
CA ARG A 94 -22.14 2.10 1.46
C ARG A 94 -20.63 2.24 1.43
N GLY A 95 -20.11 3.25 2.13
CA GLY A 95 -18.66 3.46 2.29
C GLY A 95 -18.01 4.33 1.20
N LEU A 96 -18.80 5.09 0.44
CA LEU A 96 -18.31 6.06 -0.55
C LEU A 96 -17.33 7.08 0.05
N THR A 97 -17.63 7.58 1.26
CA THR A 97 -16.82 8.56 1.98
C THR A 97 -15.57 7.99 2.62
N THR A 98 -15.49 6.67 2.81
CA THR A 98 -14.29 5.99 3.34
C THR A 98 -13.26 5.66 2.25
N ALA A 99 -13.62 5.83 0.98
CA ALA A 99 -12.71 5.64 -0.16
C ALA A 99 -12.07 6.95 -0.66
N ALA A 100 -12.63 8.11 -0.27
CA ALA A 100 -12.11 9.45 -0.60
C ALA A 100 -11.05 9.92 0.42
#